data_AF-N6X5I3-F1
#
_entry.id   AF-N6X5I3-F1
#
_cell.length_a   1.000
_cell.length_b   1.000
_cell.length_c   1.000
_cell.angle_alpha   90.00
_cell.angle_beta   90.00
_cell.angle_gamma   90.00
#
_symmetry.space_group_name_H-M   'P 1'
#
loop_
_entity.id
_entity.type
_entity.pdbx_description
1 polymer ?
#
loop_
_entity_poly.entity_id
_entity_poly.type
_entity_poly.pdbx_seq_one_letter_code
_entity_poly.pdbx_strand_id
1 'polypeptide(L)'
;MNHKQLACALVTAGLALGSGAASASTTWNLNTSTTVPAMSAWYNLNDGKLGSGAVTKWDGGVGVQHLGADGKVGGSSGNVDEPLSSPQHAMDTDGRFESLLLNFGPQEVKLDKVSIGWVQNDSDFFLLAYTGATPFSGSLANNTYANLLSSGWSLVGNYANGASTGTYNTGASVYSSFWLIGAGAISASGVTNGDGRHDYIKIASVAGVTKIPPPPPPPGVPEPGSLALAGLGLLGLVATRRRWKSA
;
A
#
# COMPACT_ATOMS: atom_id res chain seq x y z
N MET A 1 -44.36 -49.36 18.06
CA MET A 1 -43.98 -48.16 17.27
C MET A 1 -43.37 -47.15 18.24
N ASN A 2 -42.05 -46.95 18.11
CA ASN A 2 -41.22 -46.07 18.94
C ASN A 2 -41.08 -44.72 18.24
N HIS A 3 -41.33 -43.60 18.92
CA HIS A 3 -40.69 -42.32 18.57
C HIS A 3 -40.40 -41.52 19.85
N LYS A 4 -39.15 -41.61 20.30
CA LYS A 4 -38.55 -40.70 21.28
C LYS A 4 -38.19 -39.40 20.56
N GLN A 5 -38.70 -38.26 21.03
CA GLN A 5 -38.29 -36.95 20.53
C GLN A 5 -36.91 -36.61 21.10
N LEU A 6 -35.92 -36.50 20.22
CA LEU A 6 -34.59 -35.95 20.50
C LEU A 6 -34.66 -34.44 20.27
N ALA A 7 -34.52 -33.66 21.33
CA ALA A 7 -34.26 -32.23 21.25
C ALA A 7 -32.78 -32.02 20.95
N CYS A 8 -32.47 -31.60 19.72
CA CYS A 8 -31.13 -31.20 19.30
C CYS A 8 -30.96 -29.72 19.62
N ALA A 9 -30.18 -29.41 20.66
CA ALA A 9 -29.81 -28.04 20.99
C ALA A 9 -28.70 -27.58 20.04
N LEU A 10 -29.08 -26.79 19.03
CA LEU A 10 -28.15 -26.13 18.12
C LEU A 10 -27.56 -24.90 18.84
N VAL A 11 -26.34 -25.01 19.33
CA VAL A 11 -25.56 -23.85 19.81
C VAL A 11 -24.91 -23.20 18.60
N THR A 12 -25.55 -22.16 18.07
CA THR A 12 -24.96 -21.29 17.05
C THR A 12 -23.99 -20.33 17.74
N ALA A 13 -22.69 -20.65 17.69
CA ALA A 13 -21.64 -19.69 18.01
C ALA A 13 -21.58 -18.64 16.89
N GLY A 14 -22.17 -17.47 17.13
CA GLY A 14 -22.04 -16.32 16.23
C GLY A 14 -20.61 -15.79 16.26
N LEU A 15 -19.82 -16.09 15.23
CA LEU A 15 -18.61 -15.33 14.94
C LEU A 15 -19.04 -13.92 14.50
N ALA A 16 -18.88 -12.95 15.39
CA ALA A 16 -18.93 -11.54 15.01
C ALA A 16 -17.73 -11.25 14.10
N LEU A 17 -17.97 -11.22 12.79
CA LEU A 17 -17.06 -10.60 11.84
C LEU A 17 -17.04 -9.10 12.18
N GLY A 18 -16.01 -8.67 12.91
CA GLY A 18 -15.77 -7.25 13.14
C GLY A 18 -15.43 -6.59 11.81
N SER A 19 -16.41 -5.93 11.20
CA SER A 19 -16.15 -4.94 10.17
C SER A 19 -15.34 -3.82 10.82
N GLY A 20 -14.02 -3.79 10.60
CA GLY A 20 -13.18 -2.69 11.05
C GLY A 20 -13.76 -1.36 10.57
N ALA A 21 -13.98 -0.42 11.49
CA ALA A 21 -14.41 0.92 11.14
C ALA A 21 -13.37 1.53 10.18
N ALA A 22 -13.81 2.23 9.15
CA ALA A 22 -12.91 2.96 8.26
C ALA A 22 -12.65 4.36 8.86
N SER A 23 -11.40 4.84 8.87
CA SER A 23 -11.11 6.22 9.30
C SER A 23 -11.73 7.25 8.36
N ALA A 24 -11.82 8.51 8.80
CA ALA A 24 -12.10 9.60 7.89
C ALA A 24 -11.02 9.68 6.79
N SER A 25 -11.44 10.03 5.58
CA SER A 25 -10.50 10.23 4.46
C SER A 25 -9.49 11.32 4.81
N THR A 26 -8.22 11.01 4.67
CA THR A 26 -7.09 11.92 4.87
C THR A 26 -6.54 12.33 3.52
N THR A 27 -6.17 13.60 3.38
CA THR A 27 -5.47 14.12 2.19
C THR A 27 -4.02 14.45 2.55
N TRP A 28 -3.08 13.91 1.78
CA TRP A 28 -1.64 14.15 1.91
C TRP A 28 -1.17 15.04 0.75
N ASN A 29 -0.90 16.32 1.03
CA ASN A 29 -0.36 17.27 0.05
C ASN A 29 1.16 17.08 -0.08
N LEU A 30 1.61 16.47 -1.18
CA LEU A 30 2.96 15.92 -1.32
C LEU A 30 4.06 16.98 -1.40
N ASN A 31 3.73 18.18 -1.88
CA ASN A 31 4.69 19.27 -2.05
C ASN A 31 4.74 20.28 -0.88
N THR A 32 3.71 20.34 -0.04
CA THR A 32 3.51 21.44 0.93
C THR A 32 3.27 20.98 2.37
N SER A 33 2.95 19.71 2.61
CA SER A 33 2.68 19.19 3.96
C SER A 33 3.92 18.59 4.62
N THR A 34 4.01 18.71 5.94
CA THR A 34 4.99 18.02 6.80
C THR A 34 4.53 16.60 7.16
N THR A 35 3.25 16.28 6.98
CA THR A 35 2.66 14.96 7.19
C THR A 35 2.35 14.32 5.84
N VAL A 36 3.37 13.79 5.18
CA VAL A 36 3.26 13.08 3.90
C VAL A 36 3.84 11.67 4.03
N PRO A 37 3.37 10.69 3.23
CA PRO A 37 4.07 9.41 3.14
C PRO A 37 5.53 9.65 2.72
N ALA A 38 6.42 8.74 3.13
CA ALA A 38 7.77 8.73 2.58
C ALA A 38 7.68 8.45 1.08
N MET A 39 8.55 9.10 0.29
CA MET A 39 8.53 9.01 -1.16
C MET A 39 9.88 8.59 -1.71
N SER A 40 9.89 7.72 -2.72
CA SER A 40 11.06 7.46 -3.53
C SER A 40 10.71 7.48 -5.02
N ALA A 41 11.66 7.98 -5.81
CA ALA A 41 11.53 8.13 -7.24
C ALA A 41 12.17 6.94 -7.95
N TRP A 42 11.57 6.51 -9.05
CA TRP A 42 12.01 5.34 -9.82
C TRP A 42 11.83 5.59 -11.31
N TYR A 43 12.74 5.02 -12.11
CA TYR A 43 12.69 5.09 -13.56
C TYR A 43 13.33 3.85 -14.17
N ASN A 44 13.00 3.51 -15.42
CA ASN A 44 13.69 2.40 -16.09
C ASN A 44 15.06 2.83 -16.63
N LEU A 45 16.05 2.00 -16.36
CA LEU A 45 17.40 2.03 -16.91
C LEU A 45 17.41 1.47 -18.34
N ASN A 46 18.56 1.59 -19.01
CA ASN A 46 18.74 1.12 -20.38
C ASN A 46 18.61 -0.41 -20.51
N ASP A 47 18.84 -1.16 -19.41
CA ASP A 47 18.62 -2.60 -19.34
C ASP A 47 17.17 -2.97 -18.98
N GLY A 48 16.27 -1.99 -18.92
CA GLY A 48 14.85 -2.14 -18.59
C GLY A 48 14.55 -2.29 -17.09
N LYS A 49 15.59 -2.41 -16.24
CA LYS A 49 15.39 -2.52 -14.79
C LYS A 49 15.12 -1.15 -14.17
N LEU A 50 14.54 -1.14 -12.99
CA LEU A 50 14.23 0.08 -12.25
C LEU A 50 15.45 0.55 -11.47
N GLY A 51 15.84 1.81 -11.72
CA GLY A 51 16.84 2.57 -10.98
C GLY A 51 16.18 3.61 -10.09
N SER A 52 16.89 4.02 -9.03
CA SER A 52 16.43 5.06 -8.11
C SER A 52 16.68 6.45 -8.69
N GLY A 53 15.67 7.31 -8.64
CA GLY A 53 15.74 8.74 -8.96
C GLY A 53 15.75 9.63 -7.72
N ALA A 54 15.62 10.94 -7.94
CA ALA A 54 15.29 11.92 -6.91
C ALA A 54 13.82 12.33 -6.98
N VAL A 55 13.18 12.51 -5.81
CA VAL A 55 11.86 13.14 -5.74
C VAL A 55 12.06 14.64 -5.78
N THR A 56 11.44 15.31 -6.75
CA THR A 56 11.50 16.77 -6.88
C THR A 56 10.18 17.40 -6.44
N LYS A 57 10.25 18.60 -5.87
CA LYS A 57 9.09 19.36 -5.37
C LYS A 57 9.05 20.71 -6.07
N TRP A 58 7.94 20.98 -6.75
CA TRP A 58 7.75 22.21 -7.52
C TRP A 58 6.32 22.71 -7.40
N ASP A 59 6.07 23.86 -8.01
CA ASP A 59 4.71 24.32 -8.26
C ASP A 59 3.94 23.25 -9.03
N GLY A 60 2.73 22.98 -8.53
CA GLY A 60 1.85 21.95 -9.08
C GLY A 60 2.11 20.52 -8.59
N GLY A 61 3.17 20.24 -7.83
CA GLY A 61 3.30 18.95 -7.13
C GLY A 61 4.71 18.38 -7.06
N VAL A 62 4.78 17.06 -6.87
CA VAL A 62 6.01 16.28 -6.91
C VAL A 62 6.20 15.61 -8.27
N GLY A 63 7.45 15.55 -8.71
CA GLY A 63 7.88 14.81 -9.91
C GLY A 63 9.06 13.90 -9.60
N VAL A 64 9.61 13.31 -10.66
CA VAL A 64 10.81 12.49 -10.63
C VAL A 64 11.93 13.25 -11.31
N GLN A 65 13.16 12.89 -10.98
CA GLN A 65 14.33 13.33 -11.71
C GLN A 65 15.35 12.21 -11.75
N HIS A 66 15.94 12.02 -12.93
CA HIS A 66 17.01 11.05 -13.14
C HIS A 66 18.29 11.45 -12.39
N LEU A 67 19.01 10.46 -11.85
CA LEU A 67 20.32 10.69 -11.25
C LEU A 67 21.41 10.55 -12.30
N GLY A 68 22.40 11.44 -12.26
CA GLY A 68 23.64 11.30 -13.02
C GLY A 68 24.42 10.04 -12.61
N ALA A 69 25.46 9.69 -13.37
CA ALA A 69 26.33 8.55 -13.06
C ALA A 69 27.02 8.66 -11.68
N ASP A 70 27.13 9.88 -11.15
CA ASP A 70 27.65 10.19 -9.81
C ASP A 70 26.60 10.06 -8.70
N GLY A 71 25.37 9.62 -9.04
CA GLY A 71 24.25 9.49 -8.12
C GLY A 71 23.65 10.82 -7.67
N LYS A 72 23.98 11.93 -8.34
CA LYS A 72 23.49 13.27 -7.98
C LYS A 72 22.49 13.80 -9.00
N VAL A 73 21.55 14.59 -8.49
CA VAL A 73 20.72 15.48 -9.29
C VAL A 73 21.61 16.53 -9.95
N GLY A 74 21.55 16.65 -11.28
CA GLY A 74 22.33 17.63 -12.04
C GLY A 74 23.85 17.42 -12.02
N GLY A 75 24.32 16.19 -11.75
CA GLY A 75 25.75 15.86 -11.70
C GLY A 75 26.46 16.10 -13.03
N SER A 76 27.51 16.93 -13.04
CA SER A 76 28.25 17.34 -14.25
C SER A 76 29.22 16.28 -14.80
N SER A 77 29.12 15.02 -14.40
CA SER A 77 30.07 13.97 -14.79
C SER A 77 29.36 12.68 -15.16
N GLY A 78 28.96 12.56 -16.43
CA GLY A 78 28.86 11.27 -17.12
C GLY A 78 27.49 10.75 -17.56
N ASN A 79 26.38 11.41 -17.20
CA ASN A 79 25.07 11.29 -17.86
C ASN A 79 24.35 12.63 -17.61
N VAL A 80 24.04 13.39 -18.67
CA VAL A 80 23.60 14.79 -18.59
C VAL A 80 22.12 14.86 -19.02
N ASP A 81 21.24 14.07 -18.42
CA ASP A 81 20.05 13.65 -19.19
C ASP A 81 18.71 14.25 -18.76
N GLU A 82 18.68 15.25 -17.87
CA GLU A 82 17.51 16.12 -17.72
C GLU A 82 17.92 17.59 -17.51
N PRO A 83 17.63 18.51 -18.45
CA PRO A 83 17.80 19.93 -18.19
C PRO A 83 16.98 20.36 -16.96
N LEU A 84 17.46 21.32 -16.16
CA LEU A 84 16.71 21.85 -15.01
C LEU A 84 15.52 22.73 -15.41
N SER A 85 15.10 22.72 -16.67
CA SER A 85 13.96 23.47 -17.19
C SER A 85 12.69 22.63 -17.17
N SER A 86 11.53 23.27 -17.31
CA SER A 86 10.30 22.54 -17.63
C SER A 86 10.43 21.85 -19.00
N PRO A 87 9.87 20.64 -19.20
CA PRO A 87 9.07 19.83 -18.27
C PRO A 87 9.83 18.90 -17.30
N GLN A 88 11.16 18.92 -17.27
CA GLN A 88 12.05 17.93 -16.65
C GLN A 88 12.13 17.91 -15.11
N HIS A 89 10.97 18.13 -14.50
CA HIS A 89 10.71 17.96 -13.07
C HIS A 89 9.33 17.33 -12.85
N ALA A 90 8.82 16.67 -13.88
CA ALA A 90 7.59 15.92 -13.87
C ALA A 90 7.91 14.44 -13.63
N MET A 91 6.89 13.61 -13.51
CA MET A 91 7.02 12.22 -13.92
C MET A 91 6.64 12.16 -15.38
N ASP A 92 7.47 11.54 -16.21
CA ASP A 92 7.22 11.46 -17.64
C ASP A 92 7.39 10.08 -18.28
N THR A 93 6.99 10.03 -19.54
CA THR A 93 7.14 8.90 -20.45
C THR A 93 7.97 9.26 -21.68
N ASP A 94 8.87 10.25 -21.58
CA ASP A 94 9.77 10.65 -22.67
C ASP A 94 11.20 10.20 -22.43
N GLY A 95 11.69 9.30 -23.30
CA GLY A 95 12.98 8.63 -23.15
C GLY A 95 13.02 7.56 -22.03
N ARG A 96 12.40 7.81 -20.88
CA ARG A 96 12.25 6.86 -19.77
C ARG A 96 10.82 6.93 -19.22
N PHE A 97 10.43 5.88 -18.49
CA PHE A 97 9.16 5.77 -17.78
C PHE A 97 9.42 5.97 -16.30
N GLU A 98 8.77 6.97 -15.74
CA GLU A 98 9.01 7.39 -14.37
C GLU A 98 7.85 7.05 -13.43
N SER A 99 8.17 6.84 -12.16
CA SER A 99 7.20 6.54 -11.12
C SER A 99 7.63 7.01 -9.73
N LEU A 100 6.62 7.30 -8.92
CA LEU A 100 6.72 7.70 -7.53
C LEU A 100 6.16 6.60 -6.62
N LEU A 101 7.02 6.06 -5.77
CA LEU A 101 6.65 5.13 -4.72
C LEU A 101 6.28 5.89 -3.46
N LEU A 102 5.05 5.72 -2.99
CA LEU A 102 4.57 6.18 -1.70
C LEU A 102 4.69 5.06 -0.67
N ASN A 103 5.27 5.38 0.49
CA ASN A 103 5.44 4.50 1.63
C ASN A 103 4.75 5.10 2.86
N PHE A 104 3.66 4.47 3.27
CA PHE A 104 2.87 4.84 4.45
C PHE A 104 3.37 4.14 5.73
N GLY A 105 4.56 3.54 5.72
CA GLY A 105 5.14 2.88 6.87
C GLY A 105 4.26 1.73 7.37
N PRO A 106 3.96 1.63 8.68
CA PRO A 106 3.12 0.56 9.21
C PRO A 106 1.62 0.77 8.93
N GLN A 107 1.21 1.93 8.41
CA GLN A 107 -0.20 2.18 8.10
C GLN A 107 -0.59 1.54 6.76
N GLU A 108 -1.69 0.79 6.76
CA GLU A 108 -2.32 0.36 5.51
C GLU A 108 -3.35 1.40 5.07
N VAL A 109 -3.24 1.89 3.85
CA VAL A 109 -4.11 2.93 3.28
C VAL A 109 -4.81 2.39 2.06
N LYS A 110 -6.12 2.62 1.96
CA LYS A 110 -6.88 2.48 0.71
C LYS A 110 -6.85 3.83 0.01
N LEU A 111 -6.05 3.94 -1.04
CA LEU A 111 -5.81 5.19 -1.74
C LEU A 111 -6.99 5.51 -2.65
N ASP A 112 -7.90 6.39 -2.25
CA ASP A 112 -9.13 6.70 -2.98
C ASP A 112 -8.92 7.69 -4.12
N LYS A 113 -7.95 8.59 -4.00
CA LYS A 113 -7.74 9.69 -4.94
C LYS A 113 -6.27 9.98 -5.19
N VAL A 114 -5.98 10.35 -6.43
CA VAL A 114 -4.70 10.94 -6.87
C VAL A 114 -5.02 12.28 -7.52
N SER A 115 -4.33 13.35 -7.11
CA SER A 115 -4.50 14.68 -7.69
C SER A 115 -3.26 15.10 -8.47
N ILE A 116 -3.45 15.41 -9.75
CA ILE A 116 -2.44 15.96 -10.63
C ILE A 116 -2.55 17.48 -10.59
N GLY A 117 -1.48 18.18 -10.19
CA GLY A 117 -1.49 19.64 -10.10
C GLY A 117 -0.72 20.35 -11.20
N TRP A 118 -0.04 19.61 -12.06
CA TRP A 118 0.60 20.16 -13.26
C TRP A 118 0.67 19.09 -14.35
N VAL A 119 0.49 19.53 -15.60
CA VAL A 119 0.54 18.70 -16.80
C VAL A 119 1.25 19.45 -17.92
N GLN A 120 2.02 18.72 -18.74
CA GLN A 120 2.36 19.12 -20.09
C GLN A 120 2.08 17.95 -21.04
N ASN A 121 1.53 18.27 -22.22
CA ASN A 121 1.18 17.33 -23.27
C ASN A 121 0.06 16.33 -22.92
N ASP A 122 0.29 15.40 -22.01
CA ASP A 122 -0.71 14.42 -21.56
C ASP A 122 -0.56 14.05 -20.06
N SER A 123 -1.57 13.38 -19.49
CA SER A 123 -1.61 13.07 -18.05
C SER A 123 -2.15 11.69 -17.69
N ASP A 124 -1.92 10.73 -18.56
CA ASP A 124 -2.22 9.34 -18.26
C ASP A 124 -1.27 8.86 -17.15
N PHE A 125 -1.82 8.05 -16.25
CA PHE A 125 -1.03 7.44 -15.18
C PHE A 125 -1.57 6.06 -14.83
N PHE A 126 -0.71 5.25 -14.24
CA PHE A 126 -1.08 3.96 -13.65
C PHE A 126 -0.88 3.97 -12.15
N LEU A 127 -1.65 3.13 -11.47
CA LEU A 127 -1.57 2.95 -10.03
C LEU A 127 -1.39 1.47 -9.70
N LEU A 128 -0.32 1.14 -8.98
CA LEU A 128 -0.12 -0.18 -8.40
C LEU A 128 -0.21 -0.11 -6.87
N ALA A 129 -0.72 -1.19 -6.28
CA ALA A 129 -0.68 -1.43 -4.84
C ALA A 129 0.19 -2.65 -4.56
N TYR A 130 1.05 -2.59 -3.54
CA TYR A 130 1.72 -3.80 -3.08
C TYR A 130 0.74 -4.64 -2.25
N THR A 131 0.44 -5.84 -2.71
CA THR A 131 -0.48 -6.80 -2.06
C THR A 131 0.19 -8.17 -1.83
N GLY A 132 1.50 -8.25 -2.05
CA GLY A 132 2.29 -9.45 -1.84
C GLY A 132 2.28 -9.91 -0.38
N ALA A 133 2.39 -11.23 -0.18
CA ALA A 133 2.41 -11.84 1.16
C ALA A 133 3.71 -11.58 1.93
N THR A 134 4.82 -11.38 1.22
CA THR A 134 6.12 -11.03 1.81
C THR A 134 6.18 -9.52 2.06
N PRO A 135 6.72 -9.03 3.18
CA PRO A 135 6.92 -7.59 3.35
C PRO A 135 7.80 -7.00 2.24
N PHE A 136 7.32 -5.93 1.59
CA PHE A 136 8.11 -5.20 0.61
C PHE A 136 9.24 -4.42 1.29
N SER A 137 10.46 -4.51 0.75
CA SER A 137 11.66 -3.88 1.33
C SER A 137 11.78 -2.37 1.07
N GLY A 138 10.85 -1.78 0.30
CA GLY A 138 10.88 -0.37 -0.08
C GLY A 138 11.76 -0.06 -1.30
N SER A 139 12.30 -1.08 -1.96
CA SER A 139 13.16 -0.93 -3.15
C SER A 139 12.59 -1.68 -4.35
N LEU A 140 12.43 -0.98 -5.48
CA LEU A 140 12.06 -1.59 -6.77
C LEU A 140 13.28 -2.02 -7.59
N ALA A 141 14.49 -1.80 -7.08
CA ALA A 141 15.73 -2.09 -7.80
C ALA A 141 15.77 -3.54 -8.31
N ASN A 142 16.40 -3.73 -9.47
CA ASN A 142 16.51 -5.00 -10.17
C ASN A 142 15.20 -5.61 -10.70
N ASN A 143 14.04 -5.00 -10.47
CA ASN A 143 12.80 -5.35 -11.14
C ASN A 143 12.65 -4.58 -12.45
N THR A 144 11.83 -5.07 -13.36
CA THR A 144 11.27 -4.28 -14.47
C THR A 144 9.82 -3.93 -14.13
N TYR A 145 9.24 -2.90 -14.76
CA TYR A 145 7.82 -2.59 -14.57
C TYR A 145 6.92 -3.81 -14.86
N ALA A 146 7.20 -4.56 -15.92
CA ALA A 146 6.47 -5.78 -16.26
C ALA A 146 6.53 -6.82 -15.13
N ASN A 147 7.71 -7.02 -14.53
CA ASN A 147 7.90 -8.02 -13.48
C ASN A 147 7.22 -7.65 -12.16
N LEU A 148 6.93 -6.36 -11.91
CA LEU A 148 6.22 -5.93 -10.70
C LEU A 148 4.88 -6.65 -10.56
N LEU A 149 4.13 -6.79 -11.66
CA LEU A 149 2.81 -7.44 -11.69
C LEU A 149 2.85 -8.93 -11.33
N SER A 150 4.03 -9.55 -11.42
CA SER A 150 4.28 -10.93 -10.97
C SER A 150 4.98 -11.01 -9.60
N SER A 151 5.40 -9.87 -9.05
CA SER A 151 6.25 -9.76 -7.85
C SER A 151 5.51 -9.08 -6.69
N GLY A 152 4.23 -9.42 -6.52
CA GLY A 152 3.40 -8.93 -5.41
C GLY A 152 2.79 -7.54 -5.60
N TRP A 153 2.98 -6.90 -6.75
CA TRP A 153 2.24 -5.68 -7.10
C TRP A 153 0.98 -6.02 -7.87
N SER A 154 -0.14 -5.42 -7.47
CA SER A 154 -1.41 -5.51 -8.17
C SER A 154 -1.71 -4.20 -8.89
N LEU A 155 -2.11 -4.30 -10.15
CA LEU A 155 -2.64 -3.16 -10.90
C LEU A 155 -4.01 -2.76 -10.32
N VAL A 156 -4.10 -1.52 -9.85
CA VAL A 156 -5.37 -0.92 -9.41
C VAL A 156 -6.10 -0.33 -10.59
N GLY A 157 -5.37 0.37 -11.47
CA GLY A 157 -5.93 0.91 -12.71
C GLY A 157 -4.90 1.61 -13.58
N ASN A 158 -5.25 1.74 -14.86
CA ASN A 158 -4.68 2.70 -15.79
C ASN A 158 -5.73 3.79 -15.99
N TYR A 159 -5.34 5.06 -15.87
CA TYR A 159 -6.24 6.20 -15.89
C TYR A 159 -5.88 7.07 -17.09
N ALA A 160 -6.74 7.04 -18.10
CA ALA A 160 -6.62 7.89 -19.27
C ALA A 160 -7.30 9.24 -19.01
N ASN A 161 -6.52 10.30 -18.86
CA ASN A 161 -7.01 11.60 -18.36
C ASN A 161 -6.78 12.75 -19.34
N GLY A 162 -6.11 12.50 -20.47
CA GLY A 162 -5.79 13.54 -21.44
C GLY A 162 -4.86 14.62 -20.86
N ALA A 163 -4.79 15.79 -21.49
CA ALA A 163 -3.93 16.90 -21.06
C ALA A 163 -4.50 17.72 -19.88
N SER A 164 -4.89 17.10 -18.75
CA SER A 164 -5.66 17.80 -17.71
C SER A 164 -5.18 17.61 -16.25
N THR A 165 -5.17 18.72 -15.51
CA THR A 165 -5.00 18.70 -14.05
C THR A 165 -6.32 18.38 -13.36
N GLY A 166 -6.26 17.85 -12.15
CA GLY A 166 -7.47 17.54 -11.38
C GLY A 166 -7.29 16.40 -10.39
N THR A 167 -8.38 16.06 -9.72
CA THR A 167 -8.43 14.95 -8.77
C THR A 167 -9.18 13.78 -9.38
N TYR A 168 -8.53 12.63 -9.42
CA TYR A 168 -9.01 11.39 -10.02
C TYR A 168 -9.34 10.37 -8.95
N ASN A 169 -10.51 9.74 -9.07
CA ASN A 169 -10.88 8.62 -8.21
C ASN A 169 -10.16 7.36 -8.70
N THR A 170 -9.47 6.69 -7.80
CA THR A 170 -8.71 5.49 -8.15
C THR A 170 -9.60 4.25 -8.30
N GLY A 171 -10.75 4.22 -7.60
CA GLY A 171 -11.56 3.01 -7.50
C GLY A 171 -10.89 1.89 -6.68
N ALA A 172 -9.86 2.21 -5.90
CA ALA A 172 -9.14 1.22 -5.09
C ALA A 172 -10.07 0.49 -4.10
N SER A 173 -10.03 -0.84 -4.16
CA SER A 173 -10.72 -1.75 -3.23
C SER A 173 -9.76 -2.44 -2.25
N VAL A 174 -8.46 -2.20 -2.39
CA VAL A 174 -7.39 -2.80 -1.59
C VAL A 174 -6.76 -1.78 -0.65
N TYR A 175 -6.27 -2.26 0.49
CA TYR A 175 -5.40 -1.50 1.37
C TYR A 175 -3.95 -1.89 1.10
N SER A 176 -3.05 -0.92 1.12
CA SER A 176 -1.61 -1.17 1.04
C SER A 176 -0.84 -0.09 1.80
N SER A 177 0.31 -0.47 2.33
CA SER A 177 1.31 0.47 2.84
C SER A 177 2.21 1.04 1.74
N PHE A 178 2.19 0.45 0.54
CA PHE A 178 3.01 0.87 -0.59
C PHE A 178 2.18 1.04 -1.86
N TRP A 179 2.25 2.24 -2.44
CA TRP A 179 1.54 2.60 -3.67
C TRP A 179 2.53 3.14 -4.68
N LEU A 180 2.50 2.64 -5.91
CA LEU A 180 3.32 3.12 -7.00
C LEU A 180 2.45 3.87 -8.00
N ILE A 181 2.73 5.15 -8.20
CA ILE A 181 2.10 5.99 -9.21
C ILE A 181 3.12 6.19 -10.32
N GLY A 182 2.82 5.78 -11.55
CA GLY A 182 3.72 6.04 -12.68
C GLY A 182 3.00 6.72 -13.84
N ALA A 183 3.76 7.45 -14.65
CA ALA A 183 3.24 8.10 -15.85
C ALA A 183 2.94 7.05 -16.94
N GLY A 184 1.91 7.32 -17.75
CA GLY A 184 1.42 6.42 -18.80
C GLY A 184 0.55 5.28 -18.29
N ALA A 185 0.57 4.15 -19.00
CA ALA A 185 -0.21 2.95 -18.71
C ALA A 185 0.67 1.72 -18.59
N ILE A 186 0.35 0.80 -17.69
CA ILE A 186 1.11 -0.45 -17.46
C ILE A 186 0.30 -1.69 -17.86
N SER A 187 1.02 -2.68 -18.39
CA SER A 187 0.53 -4.02 -18.72
C SER A 187 1.55 -5.09 -18.37
N ALA A 188 1.23 -6.36 -18.61
CA ALA A 188 2.18 -7.47 -18.46
C ALA A 188 3.42 -7.35 -19.36
N SER A 189 3.37 -6.50 -20.40
CA SER A 189 4.51 -6.21 -21.28
C SER A 189 5.36 -5.03 -20.82
N GLY A 190 4.95 -4.29 -19.79
CA GLY A 190 5.62 -3.09 -19.28
C GLY A 190 4.76 -1.83 -19.38
N VAL A 191 5.41 -0.68 -19.28
CA VAL A 191 4.78 0.65 -19.37
C VAL A 191 4.75 1.12 -20.83
N THR A 192 3.69 1.81 -21.20
CA THR A 192 3.45 2.41 -22.51
C THR A 192 2.81 3.79 -22.33
N ASN A 193 2.92 4.63 -23.34
CA ASN A 193 2.33 5.97 -23.41
C ASN A 193 0.79 5.99 -23.55
N GLY A 194 0.09 4.92 -23.14
CA GLY A 194 -1.38 4.82 -23.21
C GLY A 194 -1.96 5.02 -24.62
N ASP A 195 -2.16 6.28 -25.00
CA ASP A 195 -2.66 6.78 -26.27
C ASP A 195 -1.57 7.16 -27.31
N GLY A 196 -0.29 7.01 -26.96
CA GLY A 196 0.86 7.29 -27.81
C GLY A 196 1.47 8.68 -27.62
N ARG A 197 0.96 9.49 -26.68
CA ARG A 197 1.53 10.80 -26.32
C ARG A 197 2.38 10.69 -25.06
N HIS A 198 3.40 11.53 -24.98
CA HIS A 198 4.21 11.60 -23.78
C HIS A 198 3.43 12.29 -22.66
N ASP A 199 3.38 11.64 -21.52
CA ASP A 199 2.80 12.16 -20.29
C ASP A 199 3.86 12.96 -19.56
N TYR A 200 3.48 14.11 -19.00
CA TYR A 200 4.34 14.85 -18.08
C TYR A 200 3.48 15.37 -16.95
N ILE A 201 3.56 14.73 -15.78
CA ILE A 201 2.66 15.02 -14.66
C ILE A 201 3.41 15.34 -13.37
N LYS A 202 2.84 16.23 -12.56
CA LYS A 202 3.23 16.36 -11.14
C LYS A 202 2.07 16.01 -10.23
N ILE A 203 2.34 15.18 -9.23
CA ILE A 203 1.33 14.77 -8.26
C ILE A 203 1.26 15.81 -7.14
N ALA A 204 0.15 16.51 -7.04
CA ALA A 204 -0.06 17.50 -5.99
C ALA A 204 -0.38 16.83 -4.65
N SER A 205 -1.29 15.86 -4.67
CA SER A 205 -1.77 15.20 -3.46
C SER A 205 -2.29 13.80 -3.75
N VAL A 206 -2.36 13.01 -2.69
CA VAL A 206 -3.15 11.78 -2.68
C VAL A 206 -4.10 11.81 -1.50
N ALA A 207 -5.24 11.12 -1.60
CA ALA A 207 -6.17 11.00 -0.50
C ALA A 207 -6.71 9.58 -0.37
N GLY A 208 -7.08 9.20 0.84
CA GLY A 208 -7.49 7.83 1.11
C GLY A 208 -7.85 7.62 2.56
N VAL A 209 -8.22 6.39 2.88
CA VAL A 209 -8.65 5.99 4.21
C VAL A 209 -7.62 5.05 4.81
N THR A 210 -7.19 5.34 6.04
CA THR A 210 -6.34 4.43 6.80
C THR A 210 -7.18 3.29 7.37
N LYS A 211 -6.65 2.07 7.32
CA LYS A 211 -7.26 0.92 7.97
C LYS A 211 -7.20 1.10 9.49
N ILE A 212 -8.35 1.04 10.16
CA ILE A 212 -8.37 1.01 11.62
C ILE A 212 -8.16 -0.45 12.06
N PRO A 213 -7.16 -0.73 12.91
CA PRO A 213 -7.03 -2.07 13.49
C PRO A 213 -8.29 -2.40 14.30
N PRO A 214 -8.75 -3.67 14.30
CA PRO A 214 -9.86 -4.06 15.17
C PRO A 214 -9.50 -3.72 16.62
N PRO A 215 -10.49 -3.31 17.44
CA PRO A 215 -10.25 -3.03 18.84
C PRO A 215 -9.61 -4.27 19.49
N PRO A 216 -8.67 -4.08 20.43
CA PRO A 216 -8.09 -5.21 21.14
C PRO A 216 -9.21 -6.04 21.77
N PRO A 217 -9.05 -7.38 21.85
CA PRO A 217 -10.02 -8.21 22.56
C PRO A 217 -10.25 -7.63 23.96
N PRO A 218 -11.50 -7.69 24.48
CA PRO A 218 -11.73 -7.34 25.87
C PRO A 218 -10.72 -8.08 26.75
N PRO A 219 -10.14 -7.44 27.78
CA PRO A 219 -9.25 -8.14 28.70
C PRO A 219 -9.94 -9.42 29.15
N GLY A 220 -9.27 -10.56 28.96
CA GLY A 220 -9.81 -11.86 29.32
C GLY A 220 -10.30 -11.80 30.75
N VAL A 221 -11.57 -12.14 30.98
CA VAL A 221 -12.12 -12.24 32.34
C VAL A 221 -11.15 -13.15 33.10
N PRO A 222 -10.65 -12.74 34.28
CA PRO A 222 -9.83 -13.61 35.11
C PRO A 222 -10.53 -14.96 35.19
N GLU A 223 -9.85 -16.02 34.75
CA GLU A 223 -10.35 -17.38 34.88
C GLU A 223 -10.89 -17.52 36.31
N PRO A 224 -12.19 -17.82 36.49
CA PRO A 224 -12.79 -17.75 37.80
C PRO A 224 -11.94 -18.57 38.77
N GLY A 225 -11.63 -18.02 39.95
CA GLY A 225 -10.97 -18.77 41.01
C GLY A 225 -11.68 -20.10 41.34
N SER A 226 -12.91 -20.28 40.86
CA SER A 226 -13.65 -21.54 40.77
C SER A 226 -12.90 -22.67 40.05
N LEU A 227 -12.06 -22.43 39.04
CA LEU A 227 -11.22 -23.48 38.43
C LEU A 227 -10.10 -23.91 39.38
N ALA A 228 -9.46 -22.95 40.05
CA ALA A 228 -8.47 -23.25 41.08
C ALA A 228 -9.13 -23.98 42.27
N LEU A 229 -10.32 -23.55 42.71
CA LEU A 229 -11.06 -24.18 43.80
C LEU A 229 -11.62 -25.55 43.42
N ALA A 230 -12.05 -25.75 42.17
CA ALA A 230 -12.42 -27.07 41.64
C ALA A 230 -11.21 -28.01 41.59
N GLY A 231 -10.03 -27.50 41.18
CA GLY A 231 -8.78 -28.24 41.22
C GLY A 231 -8.36 -28.62 42.64
N LEU A 232 -8.43 -27.69 43.59
CA LEU A 232 -8.14 -27.94 45.01
C LEU A 232 -9.16 -28.88 45.66
N GLY A 233 -10.44 -28.75 45.31
CA GLY A 233 -11.51 -29.64 45.77
C GLY A 233 -11.31 -31.07 45.28
N LEU A 234 -10.92 -31.26 44.02
CA LEU A 234 -10.64 -32.58 43.45
C LEU A 234 -9.41 -33.23 44.10
N LEU A 235 -8.35 -32.46 44.36
CA LEU A 235 -7.17 -32.93 45.09
C LEU A 235 -7.50 -33.34 46.53
N GLY A 236 -8.34 -32.56 47.23
CA GLY A 236 -8.82 -32.91 48.57
C GLY A 236 -9.63 -34.23 48.60
N LEU A 237 -10.43 -34.48 47.55
CA LEU A 237 -11.24 -35.68 47.41
C LEU A 237 -10.40 -36.94 47.12
N VAL A 238 -9.30 -36.79 46.37
CA VAL A 238 -8.31 -37.88 46.16
C VAL A 238 -7.51 -38.17 47.43
N ALA A 239 -7.12 -37.15 48.19
CA ALA A 239 -6.37 -37.29 49.44
C ALA A 239 -7.19 -38.00 50.54
N THR A 240 -8.47 -37.65 50.68
CA THR A 240 -9.38 -38.27 51.66
C THR A 240 -9.66 -39.74 51.35
N ARG A 241 -9.77 -40.10 50.06
CA ARG A 241 -10.02 -41.48 49.62
C ARG A 241 -8.86 -42.44 49.92
N ARG A 242 -7.61 -41.95 50.03
CA ARG A 242 -6.45 -42.77 50.41
C ARG A 242 -6.41 -43.12 51.90
N ARG A 243 -7.05 -42.33 52.77
CA ARG A 243 -7.07 -42.57 54.22
C ARG A 243 -8.04 -43.67 54.64
N TRP A 244 -8.93 -44.11 53.75
CA TRP A 244 -9.94 -45.14 54.03
C TRP A 244 -9.49 -46.56 53.66
N LYS A 245 -8.23 -46.75 53.26
CA LYS A 245 -7.64 -48.09 53.00
C LYS A 245 -6.56 -48.51 54.02
N SER A 246 -6.49 -47.83 55.16
CA SER A 246 -5.59 -48.20 56.26
C SER A 246 -6.35 -48.17 57.58
N ALA A 247 -7.26 -49.13 57.73
CA ALA A 247 -7.82 -49.61 58.99
C ALA A 247 -8.28 -51.05 58.76
#